data_AF-A0AA42H1U7-F1
#
_entry.id   AF-A0AA42H1U7-F1
#
_cell.length_a   1.000
_cell.length_b   1.000
_cell.length_c   1.000
_cell.angle_alpha   90.00
_cell.angle_beta   90.00
_cell.angle_gamma   90.00
#
_symmetry.space_group_name_H-M   'P 1'
#
loop_
_entity.id
_entity.type
_entity.pdbx_description
1 polymer ?
#
loop_
_entity_poly.entity_id
_entity_poly.type
_entity_poly.pdbx_seq_one_letter_code
_entity_poly.pdbx_strand_id
1 'polypeptide(L)'
;MNTLSWLLYLADVAEKANTAFTFASIGLIIFGTTGVVFCWLLVADRDMRKGAASFLTAVWLIASLFATTGAVLIPSKDTIYLIAASEAGEVVVKSDEAKEIMTGLRDIIKDQISKNLPKMAKD
;
A
#
# COMPACT_ATOMS: atom_id res chain seq x y z
N MET A 1 9.87 -15.68 -14.29
CA MET A 1 8.75 -15.17 -13.48
C MET A 1 8.25 -13.90 -14.14
N ASN A 2 6.95 -13.80 -14.41
CA ASN A 2 6.36 -12.59 -15.00
C ASN A 2 6.31 -11.49 -13.91
N THR A 3 6.44 -10.21 -14.30
CA THR A 3 6.27 -9.03 -13.43
C THR A 3 5.00 -9.13 -12.59
N LEU A 4 3.92 -9.66 -13.19
CA LEU A 4 2.66 -9.92 -12.53
C LEU A 4 2.78 -10.88 -11.32
N SER A 5 3.51 -11.99 -11.46
CA SER A 5 3.69 -12.96 -10.39
C SER A 5 4.43 -12.38 -9.19
N TRP A 6 5.37 -11.47 -9.44
CA TRP A 6 6.10 -10.75 -8.40
C TRP A 6 5.21 -9.72 -7.69
N LEU A 7 4.42 -8.94 -8.44
CA LEU A 7 3.48 -7.97 -7.86
C LEU A 7 2.43 -8.63 -6.97
N LEU A 8 1.89 -9.78 -7.38
CA LEU A 8 0.94 -10.55 -6.58
C LEU A 8 1.59 -11.06 -5.28
N TYR A 9 2.82 -11.57 -5.35
CA TYR A 9 3.56 -11.97 -4.15
C TYR A 9 3.85 -10.78 -3.22
N LEU A 10 4.24 -9.64 -3.79
CA LEU A 10 4.54 -8.42 -3.04
C LEU A 10 3.28 -7.87 -2.36
N ALA A 11 2.10 -7.99 -2.97
CA ALA A 11 0.82 -7.63 -2.37
C ALA A 11 0.54 -8.44 -1.09
N ASP A 12 0.72 -9.76 -1.14
CA ASP A 12 0.51 -10.63 0.02
C ASP A 12 1.59 -10.43 1.11
N VAL A 13 2.83 -10.15 0.71
CA VAL A 13 3.91 -9.84 1.64
C VAL A 13 3.70 -8.48 2.30
N ALA A 14 3.25 -7.46 1.56
CA ALA A 14 3.01 -6.13 2.10
C ALA A 14 1.90 -6.13 3.16
N GLU A 15 0.83 -6.89 2.95
CA GLU A 15 -0.26 -7.05 3.94
C GLU A 15 0.23 -7.72 5.22
N LYS A 16 0.96 -8.84 5.10
CA LYS A 16 1.53 -9.55 6.24
C LYS A 16 2.59 -8.72 6.96
N ALA A 17 3.40 -7.98 6.21
CA ALA A 17 4.42 -7.08 6.75
C ALA A 17 3.78 -5.92 7.51
N ASN A 18 2.72 -5.31 6.98
CA ASN A 18 1.98 -4.25 7.66
C ASN A 18 1.34 -4.77 8.96
N THR A 19 0.73 -5.95 8.91
CA THR A 19 0.15 -6.60 10.09
C THR A 19 1.22 -6.88 11.15
N ALA A 20 2.35 -7.49 10.77
CA ALA A 20 3.46 -7.77 11.66
C ALA A 20 4.08 -6.49 12.25
N PHE A 21 4.26 -5.46 11.41
CA PHE A 21 4.77 -4.16 11.82
C PHE A 21 3.81 -3.47 12.81
N THR A 22 2.51 -3.53 12.55
CA THR A 22 1.48 -2.99 13.46
C THR A 22 1.52 -3.66 14.82
N PHE A 23 1.58 -5.00 14.86
CA PHE A 23 1.71 -5.74 16.13
C PHE A 23 3.03 -5.42 16.85
N ALA A 24 4.14 -5.33 16.13
CA ALA A 24 5.44 -4.98 16.69
C ALA A 24 5.43 -3.56 17.26
N SER A 25 4.83 -2.60 16.56
CA SER A 25 4.70 -1.21 17.01
C SER A 25 3.82 -1.09 18.25
N ILE A 26 2.68 -1.81 18.32
CA ILE A 26 1.83 -1.83 19.52
C ILE A 26 2.59 -2.43 20.70
N GLY A 27 3.27 -3.56 20.50
CA GLY A 27 4.09 -4.19 21.54
C GLY A 27 5.18 -3.24 22.04
N LEU A 28 5.92 -2.62 21.12
CA LEU A 28 6.93 -1.63 21.44
C LEU A 28 6.34 -0.49 22.27
N ILE A 29 5.19 0.08 21.87
CA ILE A 29 4.48 1.13 22.60
C ILE A 29 4.14 0.72 24.03
N ILE A 30 3.52 -0.43 24.22
CA ILE A 30 3.07 -0.90 25.54
C ILE A 30 4.27 -1.24 26.44
N PHE A 31 5.21 -2.05 25.96
CA PHE A 31 6.37 -2.46 26.75
C PHE A 31 7.33 -1.29 27.01
N GLY A 32 7.51 -0.40 26.04
CA GLY A 32 8.35 0.77 26.17
C GLY A 32 7.78 1.80 27.15
N THR A 33 6.48 2.11 27.07
CA THR A 33 5.85 2.98 28.09
C THR A 33 5.91 2.36 29.47
N THR A 34 5.60 1.07 29.61
CA THR A 34 5.68 0.36 30.91
C THR A 34 7.10 0.39 31.47
N GLY A 35 8.11 0.14 30.63
CA GLY A 35 9.52 0.17 31.02
C GLY A 35 9.99 1.56 31.43
N VAL A 36 9.59 2.61 30.69
CA VAL A 36 9.91 4.00 31.03
C VAL A 36 9.25 4.42 32.35
N VAL A 37 7.97 4.10 32.54
CA VAL A 37 7.25 4.38 33.79
C VAL A 37 7.89 3.66 34.96
N PHE A 38 8.23 2.37 34.79
CA PHE A 38 8.92 1.59 35.82
C PHE A 38 10.30 2.16 36.15
N CYS A 39 11.07 2.60 35.16
CA CYS A 39 12.32 3.31 35.37
C CYS A 39 12.12 4.60 36.17
N TRP A 40 11.10 5.41 35.87
CA TRP A 40 10.78 6.61 36.64
C TRP A 40 10.40 6.29 38.09
N LEU A 41 9.61 5.24 38.31
CA LEU A 41 9.25 4.78 39.66
C LEU A 41 10.46 4.35 40.48
N LEU A 42 11.43 3.64 39.86
CA LEU A 42 12.65 3.18 40.54
C LEU A 42 13.72 4.28 40.73
N VAL A 43 13.59 5.42 40.05
CA VAL A 43 14.56 6.52 40.05
C VAL A 43 14.12 7.69 40.93
N ALA A 44 12.87 7.72 41.38
CA ALA A 44 12.30 8.77 42.22
C ALA A 44 13.17 9.14 43.44
N ASP A 45 13.90 8.19 44.03
CA ASP A 45 14.72 8.39 45.24
C ASP A 45 16.22 8.65 45.02
N ARG A 46 16.75 8.57 43.79
CA ARG A 46 18.20 8.73 43.55
C ARG A 46 18.49 9.81 42.50
N ASP A 47 18.94 10.98 42.97
CA ASP A 47 19.26 12.14 42.12
C ASP A 47 20.27 11.85 40.99
N MET A 48 21.22 10.92 41.21
CA MET A 48 22.20 10.51 40.19
C MET A 48 21.61 9.69 39.01
N ARG A 49 20.36 9.21 39.09
CA ARG A 49 19.72 8.39 38.03
C ARG A 49 18.72 9.16 37.14
N LYS A 50 18.41 10.43 37.45
CA LYS A 50 17.47 11.26 36.68
C LYS A 50 17.91 11.48 35.22
N GLY A 51 19.23 11.64 34.99
CA GLY A 51 19.79 11.80 33.65
C GLY A 51 19.55 10.58 32.75
N ALA A 52 19.75 9.38 33.29
CA ALA A 52 19.52 8.11 32.58
C ALA A 52 18.03 7.89 32.26
N ALA A 53 17.13 8.18 33.20
CA ALA A 53 15.69 8.10 32.97
C ALA A 53 15.22 9.09 31.89
N SER A 54 15.74 10.33 31.90
CA SER A 54 15.40 11.32 30.88
C SER A 54 15.92 10.92 29.49
N PHE A 55 17.13 10.36 29.41
CA PHE A 55 17.70 9.87 28.16
C PHE A 55 16.86 8.71 27.60
N LEU A 56 16.50 7.73 28.44
CA LEU A 56 15.60 6.64 28.08
C LEU A 56 14.23 7.14 27.59
N THR A 57 13.69 8.20 28.19
CA THR A 57 12.42 8.80 27.71
C THR A 57 12.56 9.48 26.36
N ALA A 58 13.68 10.15 26.09
CA ALA A 58 13.93 10.80 24.80
C ALA A 58 14.10 9.76 23.69
N VAL A 59 14.88 8.70 23.94
CA VAL A 59 15.04 7.56 23.03
C VAL A 59 13.70 6.87 22.80
N TRP A 60 12.89 6.69 23.85
CA TRP A 60 11.55 6.13 23.78
C TRP A 60 10.62 6.95 22.89
N LEU A 61 10.59 8.28 23.05
CA LEU A 61 9.77 9.17 22.23
C LEU A 61 10.16 9.10 20.76
N ILE A 62 11.46 9.13 20.45
CA ILE A 62 11.96 9.01 19.08
C ILE A 62 11.57 7.63 18.49
N ALA A 63 11.79 6.54 19.23
CA ALA A 63 11.43 5.20 18.78
C ALA A 63 9.91 5.06 18.52
N SER A 64 9.08 5.63 19.39
CA SER A 64 7.62 5.61 19.23
C SER A 64 7.16 6.39 18.00
N LEU A 65 7.79 7.53 17.72
CA LEU A 65 7.51 8.35 16.53
C LEU A 65 7.86 7.58 15.25
N PHE A 66 9.00 6.91 15.21
CA PHE A 66 9.37 6.07 14.07
C PHE A 66 8.44 4.87 13.90
N ALA A 67 8.04 4.23 15.00
CA ALA A 67 7.12 3.09 14.98
C ALA A 67 5.73 3.46 14.44
N THR A 68 5.24 4.67 14.70
CA THR A 68 3.98 5.15 14.13
C THR A 68 4.10 5.57 12.67
N THR A 69 5.26 6.11 12.26
CA THR A 69 5.46 6.62 10.89
C THR A 69 5.74 5.49 9.89
N GLY A 70 6.39 4.40 10.34
CA GLY A 70 6.73 3.27 9.47
C GLY A 70 5.52 2.55 8.86
N ALA A 71 4.36 2.58 9.52
CA ALA A 71 3.13 1.98 9.02
C ALA A 71 2.56 2.72 7.79
N VAL A 72 2.90 4.01 7.62
CA VAL A 72 2.42 4.85 6.51
C VAL A 72 3.19 4.57 5.21
N LEU A 73 4.41 4.03 5.31
CA LEU A 73 5.29 3.81 4.15
C LEU A 73 5.02 2.48 3.43
N ILE A 74 4.23 1.57 4.01
CA ILE A 74 3.91 0.29 3.39
C ILE A 74 2.65 0.46 2.53
N PRO A 75 2.75 0.35 1.18
CA PRO A 75 1.59 0.46 0.31
C PRO A 75 0.57 -0.64 0.61
N SER A 76 -0.72 -0.30 0.47
CA SER A 76 -1.80 -1.25 0.71
C SER A 76 -1.85 -2.34 -0.37
N LYS A 77 -2.40 -3.50 -0.01
CA LYS A 77 -2.62 -4.63 -0.93
C LYS A 77 -3.41 -4.21 -2.17
N ASP A 78 -4.45 -3.41 -1.95
CA ASP A 78 -5.31 -2.89 -3.02
C ASP A 78 -4.52 -2.00 -4.00
N THR A 79 -3.57 -1.21 -3.50
CA THR A 79 -2.71 -0.36 -4.34
C THR A 79 -1.83 -1.20 -5.25
N ILE A 80 -1.24 -2.27 -4.72
CA ILE A 80 -0.38 -3.18 -5.49
C ILE A 80 -1.21 -3.97 -6.51
N TYR A 81 -2.44 -4.40 -6.15
CA TYR A 81 -3.35 -5.02 -7.10
C TYR A 81 -3.78 -4.08 -8.23
N LEU A 82 -3.97 -2.80 -7.96
CA LEU A 82 -4.33 -1.82 -8.98
C LEU A 82 -3.19 -1.63 -9.99
N ILE A 83 -1.94 -1.63 -9.52
CA ILE A 83 -0.75 -1.63 -10.39
C ILE A 83 -0.71 -2.90 -11.24
N ALA A 84 -0.89 -4.07 -10.63
CA ALA A 84 -0.89 -5.34 -11.35
C ALA A 84 -2.02 -5.42 -12.38
N ALA A 85 -3.21 -4.91 -12.06
CA ALA A 85 -4.34 -4.83 -12.98
C ALA A 85 -4.06 -3.87 -14.15
N SER A 86 -3.40 -2.73 -13.89
CA SER A 86 -2.98 -1.80 -14.94
C SER A 86 -1.97 -2.43 -15.91
N GLU A 87 -0.97 -3.16 -15.39
CA GLU A 87 -0.02 -3.89 -16.23
C GLU A 87 -0.71 -5.02 -17.03
N ALA A 88 -1.54 -5.83 -16.38
CA ALA A 88 -2.28 -6.90 -17.05
C ALA A 88 -3.21 -6.35 -18.15
N GLY A 89 -3.93 -5.26 -17.86
CA GLY A 89 -4.81 -4.59 -18.80
C GLY A 89 -4.06 -4.05 -20.01
N GLU A 90 -2.87 -3.47 -19.81
CA GLU A 90 -2.03 -2.99 -20.92
C GLU A 90 -1.60 -4.13 -21.85
N VAL A 91 -1.22 -5.29 -21.29
CA VAL A 91 -0.86 -6.47 -22.08
C VAL A 91 -2.06 -6.98 -22.89
N VAL A 92 -3.24 -7.05 -22.27
CA VAL A 92 -4.48 -7.50 -22.95
C VAL A 92 -4.87 -6.53 -24.07
N VAL A 93 -4.87 -5.22 -23.81
CA VAL A 93 -5.23 -4.20 -24.81
C VAL A 93 -4.24 -4.16 -25.97
N LYS A 94 -2.95 -4.46 -25.73
CA LYS A 94 -1.92 -4.50 -26.77
C LYS A 94 -1.90 -5.81 -27.56
N SER A 95 -2.58 -6.85 -27.10
CA SER A 95 -2.64 -8.14 -27.79
C SER A 95 -3.29 -8.01 -29.17
N ASP A 96 -2.77 -8.75 -30.15
CA ASP A 96 -3.28 -8.69 -31.52
C ASP A 96 -4.72 -9.22 -31.62
N GLU A 97 -5.05 -10.21 -30.78
CA GLU A 97 -6.39 -10.77 -30.64
C GLU A 97 -7.41 -9.73 -30.12
N ALA A 98 -7.02 -8.91 -29.12
CA ALA A 98 -7.87 -7.81 -28.65
C ALA A 98 -8.04 -6.72 -29.72
N LYS A 99 -7.00 -6.39 -30.48
CA LYS A 99 -7.08 -5.43 -31.59
C LYS A 99 -7.99 -5.93 -32.71
N GLU A 100 -7.93 -7.21 -33.03
CA GLU A 100 -8.75 -7.83 -34.07
C GLU A 100 -10.23 -7.79 -33.69
N ILE A 101 -10.57 -8.17 -32.45
CA ILE A 101 -11.92 -8.05 -31.91
C ILE A 101 -12.40 -6.58 -31.92
N MET A 102 -11.56 -5.64 -31.49
CA MET A 102 -11.93 -4.22 -31.46
C MET A 102 -12.15 -3.64 -32.87
N THR A 103 -11.40 -4.13 -33.85
CA THR A 103 -11.56 -3.77 -35.26
C THR A 103 -12.87 -4.32 -35.81
N GLY A 104 -13.18 -5.60 -35.56
CA GLY A 104 -14.46 -6.20 -35.96
C GLY A 104 -15.67 -5.51 -35.32
N LEU A 105 -15.59 -5.17 -34.02
CA LEU A 105 -16.62 -4.39 -33.32
C LEU A 105 -16.79 -3.00 -33.93
N ARG A 106 -15.69 -2.32 -34.26
CA ARG A 106 -15.73 -1.00 -34.92
C ARG A 106 -16.45 -1.08 -36.27
N ASP A 107 -16.22 -2.13 -37.03
CA ASP A 107 -16.83 -2.30 -38.35
C ASP A 107 -18.32 -2.64 -38.24
N ILE A 108 -18.72 -3.48 -37.28
CA ILE A 108 -20.13 -3.75 -36.98
C ILE A 108 -20.85 -2.48 -36.53
N ILE A 109 -20.23 -1.69 -35.62
CA ILE A 109 -20.81 -0.43 -35.15
C ILE A 109 -20.96 0.56 -36.31
N LYS A 110 -19.96 0.67 -37.19
CA LYS A 110 -20.07 1.50 -38.40
C LYS A 110 -21.19 1.03 -39.33
N ASP A 111 -21.35 -0.27 -39.53
CA ASP A 111 -22.43 -0.83 -40.36
C ASP A 111 -23.81 -0.60 -39.74
N GLN A 112 -23.92 -0.69 -38.41
CA GLN A 112 -25.17 -0.38 -37.71
C GLN A 112 -25.48 1.12 -37.72
N ILE A 113 -24.48 1.97 -37.57
CA ILE A 113 -24.64 3.42 -37.67
C ILE A 113 -25.03 3.81 -39.11
N SER A 114 -24.43 3.21 -40.13
CA SER A 114 -24.77 3.50 -41.53
C SER A 114 -26.15 2.97 -41.93
N LYS A 115 -26.59 1.84 -41.37
CA LYS A 115 -27.94 1.29 -41.58
C LYS A 115 -29.04 2.03 -40.81
N ASN A 116 -28.76 2.51 -39.60
CA ASN A 116 -29.78 3.09 -38.71
C ASN A 116 -29.78 4.63 -38.66
N LEU A 117 -28.75 5.32 -39.16
CA LEU A 117 -28.87 6.75 -39.42
C LEU A 117 -29.56 6.96 -40.78
N PRO A 118 -30.80 7.50 -40.83
CA PRO A 118 -31.30 8.06 -42.07
C PRO A 118 -30.30 9.12 -42.49
N LYS A 119 -29.83 9.03 -43.74
CA LYS A 119 -28.92 9.98 -44.41
C LYS A 119 -29.14 11.38 -43.82
N MET A 120 -28.25 11.83 -42.93
CA MET A 120 -28.28 13.22 -42.52
C MET A 120 -28.17 14.01 -43.81
N ALA A 121 -29.22 14.79 -44.04
CA ALA A 121 -29.46 15.56 -45.23
C ALA A 121 -28.16 16.24 -45.67
N LYS A 122 -27.75 15.93 -46.89
CA LYS A 122 -26.97 16.87 -47.68
C LYS A 122 -27.90 18.06 -47.91
N ASP A 123 -27.67 19.13 -47.17
CA ASP A 123 -27.90 20.50 -47.61
C ASP A 123 -26.53 21.19 -47.70
#